data_AF-A0A094BRH7-F1
#
_entry.id   AF-A0A094BRH7-F1
#
_cell.length_a   1.000
_cell.length_b   1.000
_cell.length_c   1.000
_cell.angle_alpha   90.00
_cell.angle_beta   90.00
_cell.angle_gamma   90.00
#
_symmetry.space_group_name_H-M   'P 1'
#
loop_
_entity.id
_entity.type
_entity.pdbx_description
1 polymer ?
#
loop_
_entity_poly.entity_id
_entity_poly.type
_entity_poly.pdbx_seq_one_letter_code
_entity_poly.pdbx_strand_id
1 'polypeptide(L)'
;VERCAAALLGVVMYGVWEWTSSVLERHEGFREMELYPAYTADFFDGKHNIVLGGSWATHPRIAGRKSFVNWYQRNYPYVWAGARLVRDI
;
A
#
# COMPACT_ATOMS: atom_id res chain seq x y z
N VAL A 1 -3.59 -3.34 9.39
CA VAL A 1 -2.32 -3.78 8.75
C VAL A 1 -1.83 -5.14 9.24
N GLU A 2 -1.97 -5.49 10.53
CA GLU A 2 -1.52 -6.79 11.05
C GLU A 2 -2.15 -8.01 10.36
N ARG A 3 -3.41 -7.93 9.92
CA ARG A 3 -4.09 -9.03 9.22
C ARG A 3 -3.55 -9.33 7.81
N CYS A 4 -2.82 -8.40 7.18
CA CYS A 4 -2.11 -8.64 5.90
C CYS A 4 -0.58 -8.64 6.06
N ALA A 5 -0.05 -8.19 7.20
CA ALA A 5 1.38 -8.23 7.51
C ALA A 5 1.93 -9.66 7.56
N ALA A 6 1.08 -10.67 7.78
CA ALA A 6 1.47 -12.07 7.69
C ALA A 6 1.99 -12.49 6.29
N ALA A 7 1.74 -11.70 5.24
CA ALA A 7 2.30 -11.92 3.89
C ALA A 7 3.66 -11.23 3.63
N LEU A 8 4.30 -10.64 4.66
CA LEU A 8 5.55 -9.89 4.51
C LEU A 8 6.76 -10.71 4.05
N LEU A 9 6.67 -12.05 4.04
CA LEU A 9 7.74 -12.92 3.54
C LEU A 9 7.75 -13.09 2.00
N GLY A 10 6.75 -12.55 1.28
CA GLY A 10 6.57 -12.80 -0.16
C GLY A 10 6.32 -11.59 -1.06
N VAL A 11 6.33 -10.36 -0.53
CA VAL A 11 6.11 -9.16 -1.35
C VAL A 11 7.27 -9.02 -2.35
N VAL A 12 6.96 -9.08 -3.65
CA VAL A 12 7.96 -8.85 -4.69
C VAL A 12 8.21 -7.35 -4.75
N MET A 13 9.42 -6.96 -4.39
CA MET A 13 9.81 -5.55 -4.24
C MET A 13 10.01 -4.83 -5.59
N TYR A 14 9.86 -5.56 -6.71
CA TYR A 14 10.17 -5.08 -8.05
C TYR A 14 9.25 -5.74 -9.10
N GLY A 15 8.40 -4.95 -9.75
CA GLY A 15 7.54 -5.43 -10.85
C GLY A 15 6.29 -4.59 -10.99
N VAL A 16 5.27 -4.91 -10.20
CA VAL A 16 4.01 -4.15 -10.09
C VAL A 16 3.66 -3.97 -8.63
N TRP A 17 2.90 -2.92 -8.33
CA TRP A 17 2.23 -2.78 -7.04
C TRP A 17 1.23 -3.94 -6.86
N GLU A 18 1.15 -4.49 -5.65
CA GLU A 18 0.25 -5.62 -5.38
C GLU A 18 -0.98 -5.14 -4.62
N TRP A 19 -2.17 -5.31 -5.21
CA TRP A 19 -3.43 -4.98 -4.56
C TRP A 19 -3.67 -5.82 -3.31
N THR A 20 -4.13 -5.17 -2.24
CA THR A 20 -4.62 -5.82 -1.03
C THR A 20 -6.11 -5.57 -0.84
N SER A 21 -6.79 -6.46 -0.11
CA SER A 21 -8.17 -6.25 0.33
C SER A 21 -8.30 -5.21 1.44
N SER A 22 -7.19 -4.72 2.00
CA SER A 22 -7.18 -3.74 3.09
C SER A 22 -7.51 -2.34 2.59
N VAL A 23 -8.44 -1.68 3.25
CA VAL A 23 -8.72 -0.24 3.07
C VAL A 23 -7.62 0.56 3.77
N LEU A 24 -7.27 1.73 3.23
CA LEU A 24 -6.38 2.66 3.91
C LEU A 24 -7.14 3.30 5.09
N GLU A 25 -6.72 2.94 6.30
CA GLU A 25 -7.34 3.39 7.54
C GLU A 25 -6.29 3.99 8.46
N ARG A 26 -6.72 4.94 9.30
CA ARG A 26 -5.86 5.59 10.28
C ARG A 26 -5.39 4.56 11.31
N HIS A 27 -4.08 4.39 11.43
CA HIS A 27 -3.49 3.54 12.47
C HIS A 27 -3.59 4.20 13.85
N GLU A 28 -3.65 3.38 14.89
CA GLU A 28 -3.57 3.87 16.26
C GLU A 28 -2.27 4.67 16.47
N GLY A 29 -2.37 5.85 17.07
CA GLY A 29 -1.23 6.74 17.27
C GLY A 29 -0.73 7.46 16.02
N PHE A 30 -1.40 7.33 14.86
CA PHE A 30 -1.05 8.09 13.67
C PHE A 30 -1.08 9.60 13.95
N ARG A 31 0.02 10.27 13.61
CA ARG A 31 0.13 11.73 13.60
C ARG A 31 0.61 12.15 12.23
N GLU A 32 -0.03 13.19 11.73
CA GLU A 32 0.30 13.80 10.44
C GLU A 32 1.70 14.42 10.49
N MET A 33 2.39 14.38 9.36
CA MET A 33 3.68 15.08 9.25
C MET A 33 3.43 16.58 9.20
N GLU A 34 4.07 17.35 10.06
CA GLU A 34 3.87 18.80 10.17
C GLU A 34 4.08 19.54 8.84
N LEU A 35 5.08 19.13 8.05
CA LEU A 35 5.40 19.75 6.77
C LEU A 35 4.39 19.40 5.65
N TYR A 36 3.73 18.24 5.75
CA TYR A 36 2.78 17.79 4.74
C TYR A 36 1.64 16.96 5.36
N PRO A 37 0.73 17.62 6.10
CA PRO A 37 -0.27 16.91 6.89
C PRO A 37 -1.28 16.14 6.03
N ALA A 38 -1.65 16.72 4.89
CA ALA A 38 -2.61 16.16 3.95
C ALA A 38 -2.06 14.98 3.11
N TYR A 39 -0.77 14.61 3.25
CA TYR A 39 -0.18 13.54 2.42
C TYR A 39 -0.95 12.22 2.53
N THR A 40 -1.43 11.87 3.73
CA THR A 40 -2.18 10.63 3.97
C THR A 40 -3.54 10.89 4.63
N ALA A 41 -3.66 11.96 5.42
CA ALA A 41 -4.85 12.22 6.24
C ALA A 41 -6.15 12.27 5.44
N ASP A 42 -6.14 12.93 4.28
CA ASP A 42 -7.31 13.12 3.42
C ASP A 42 -7.81 11.82 2.78
N PHE A 43 -6.98 10.77 2.76
CA PHE A 43 -7.26 9.50 2.10
C PHE A 43 -7.79 8.42 3.05
N PHE A 44 -7.97 8.73 4.34
CA PHE A 44 -8.71 7.89 5.29
C PHE A 44 -10.23 8.01 5.10
N ASP A 45 -10.69 7.89 3.86
CA ASP A 45 -12.07 8.16 3.42
C ASP A 45 -12.89 6.90 3.12
N GLY A 46 -12.29 5.71 3.31
CA GLY A 46 -12.90 4.43 2.99
C GLY A 46 -12.96 4.09 1.50
N LYS A 47 -12.39 4.93 0.62
CA LYS A 47 -12.44 4.75 -0.85
C LYS A 47 -11.13 4.23 -1.45
N HIS A 48 -10.08 4.17 -0.65
CA HIS A 48 -8.74 3.78 -1.08
C HIS A 48 -8.35 2.42 -0.52
N ASN A 49 -7.82 1.56 -1.37
CA ASN A 49 -7.24 0.28 -0.98
C ASN A 49 -5.71 0.38 -0.97
N ILE A 50 -5.10 -0.31 0.00
CA ILE A 50 -3.65 -0.38 0.13
C ILE A 50 -3.08 -1.26 -1.00
N VAL A 51 -1.96 -0.80 -1.57
CA VAL A 51 -1.08 -1.60 -2.43
C VAL A 51 0.32 -1.64 -1.84
N LEU A 52 0.99 -2.79 -1.95
CA LEU A 52 2.29 -3.04 -1.32
C LEU A 52 3.37 -3.41 -2.35
N GLY A 53 4.64 -3.30 -1.92
CA GLY A 53 5.81 -3.63 -2.72
C GLY A 53 6.35 -2.42 -3.50
N GLY A 54 6.39 -2.54 -4.82
CA GLY A 54 6.84 -1.48 -5.71
C GLY A 54 6.76 -1.92 -7.17
N SER A 55 6.37 -1.00 -8.05
CA SER A 55 6.41 -1.27 -9.48
C SER A 55 7.81 -1.03 -10.07
N TRP A 56 8.03 -1.49 -11.31
CA TRP A 56 9.25 -1.22 -12.08
C TRP A 56 9.54 0.28 -12.23
N ALA A 57 8.50 1.12 -12.18
CA ALA A 57 8.61 2.57 -12.26
C ALA A 57 8.86 3.24 -10.89
N THR A 58 8.85 2.48 -9.79
CA THR A 58 9.05 3.01 -8.44
C THR A 58 10.55 3.12 -8.13
N HIS A 59 10.98 4.27 -7.59
CA HIS A 59 12.38 4.47 -7.23
C HIS A 59 12.87 3.39 -6.24
N PRO A 60 14.03 2.73 -6.45
CA PRO A 60 14.46 1.58 -5.64
C PRO A 60 14.55 1.84 -4.13
N ARG A 61 14.93 3.06 -3.72
CA ARG A 61 14.95 3.47 -2.30
C ARG A 61 13.57 3.45 -1.63
N ILE A 62 12.50 3.64 -2.40
CA ILE A 62 11.12 3.57 -1.90
C ILE A 62 10.63 2.13 -2.02
N ALA A 63 10.79 1.52 -3.19
CA ALA A 63 10.39 0.14 -3.45
C ALA A 63 11.06 -0.86 -2.48
N GLY A 64 12.27 -0.57 -2.00
CA GLY A 64 13.02 -1.37 -1.03
C GLY A 64 12.51 -1.32 0.42
N ARG A 65 11.56 -0.44 0.74
CA ARG A 65 11.05 -0.27 2.11
C ARG A 65 9.86 -1.18 2.36
N LYS A 66 10.04 -2.18 3.23
CA LYS A 66 8.97 -3.11 3.65
C LYS A 66 7.76 -2.43 4.30
N SER A 67 7.97 -1.27 4.92
CA SER A 67 6.92 -0.49 5.60
C SER A 67 6.27 0.56 4.69
N PHE A 68 6.70 0.69 3.44
CA PHE A 68 6.08 1.66 2.54
C PHE A 68 4.70 1.17 2.12
N VAL A 69 3.72 2.06 2.26
CA VAL A 69 2.32 1.83 1.91
C VAL A 69 1.97 2.81 0.82
N ASN A 70 1.42 2.30 -0.28
CA ASN A 70 0.80 3.11 -1.33
C ASN A 70 -0.70 2.80 -1.36
N TRP A 71 -1.50 3.65 -1.99
CA TRP A 71 -2.95 3.50 -2.01
C TRP A 71 -3.56 4.13 -3.24
N TYR A 72 -4.63 3.51 -3.74
CA TYR A 72 -5.38 4.02 -4.88
C TYR A 72 -6.86 3.67 -4.74
N GLN A 73 -7.71 4.42 -5.44
CA GLN A 73 -9.12 4.05 -5.59
C GLN A 73 -9.22 2.76 -6.39
N ARG A 74 -10.15 1.87 -5.98
CA ARG A 74 -10.27 0.52 -6.53
C ARG A 74 -10.48 0.47 -8.05
N ASN A 75 -11.08 1.51 -8.63
CA ASN A 75 -11.38 1.62 -10.06
C ASN A 75 -10.37 2.47 -10.84
N TYR A 76 -9.22 2.84 -10.25
CA TYR A 76 -8.22 3.67 -10.92
C TYR A 76 -7.31 2.81 -11.82
N PRO A 77 -7.39 2.92 -13.17
CA PRO A 77 -6.81 1.92 -14.07
C PRO A 77 -5.36 2.20 -14.48
N TYR A 78 -4.81 3.37 -14.12
CA TYR A 78 -3.52 3.84 -14.63
C TYR A 78 -2.32 3.45 -13.76
N VAL A 79 -2.55 2.71 -12.68
CA VAL A 79 -1.48 2.24 -11.80
C VAL A 79 -0.82 1.03 -12.42
N TRP A 80 0.50 0.97 -12.33
CA TRP A 80 1.27 -0.27 -12.53
C TRP A 80 1.02 -1.25 -11.38
N ALA A 81 -0.19 -1.78 -11.31
CA ALA A 81 -0.65 -2.68 -10.26
C ALA A 81 -1.15 -4.00 -10.84
N GLY A 82 -0.91 -5.08 -10.10
CA GLY A 82 -1.43 -6.42 -10.35
C GLY A 82 -1.95 -7.03 -9.05
N ALA A 83 -2.08 -8.36 -9.02
CA ALA A 83 -2.56 -9.07 -7.85
C ALA A 83 -1.64 -10.23 -7.50
N ARG A 84 -1.50 -10.49 -6.20
CA ARG A 84 -0.94 -11.72 -5.66
C ARG A 84 -2.06 -12.48 -4.96
N LEU A 85 -2.28 -13.72 -5.36
CA LEU A 85 -3.31 -14.56 -4.76
C LEU A 85 -2.84 -15.09 -3.42
N VAL A 86 -3.74 -15.06 -2.45
CA VAL A 86 -3.59 -15.66 -1.13
C VAL A 86 -4.81 -16.54 -0.86
N ARG A 87 -4.64 -17.59 -0.07
CA ARG A 87 -5.72 -18.47 0.37
C ARG A 87 -5.54 -18.80 1.84
N ASP A 88 -6.65 -19.10 2.50
CA ASP A 88 -6.63 -19.70 3.83
C ASP A 88 -5.99 -21.10 3.75
N ILE A 89 -5.41 -21.54 4.88
CA ILE A 89 -4.73 -22.84 4.99
C ILE A 89 -5.74 -23.96 5.11
#